data_AF-A0A1E3PPW6-F1
#
_entry.id   AF-A0A1E3PPW6-F1
#
_cell.length_a   1.000
_cell.length_b   1.000
_cell.length_c   1.000
_cell.angle_alpha   90.00
_cell.angle_beta   90.00
_cell.angle_gamma   90.00
#
_symmetry.space_group_name_H-M   'P 1'
#
loop_
_entity.id
_entity.type
_entity.pdbx_description
1 polymer ?
#
loop_
_entity_poly.entity_id
_entity_poly.type
_entity_poly.pdbx_seq_one_letter_code
_entity_poly.pdbx_strand_id
1 'polypeptide(L)'
;MEFCYRNEIKLISSMGAACKGDPSSVRICDISQSLEDSLSRTCRRKLKPKGISNGIQVVFSTEKPPNADSNSGSGSGKASLMPLAEEEFLKGNVDELGVLNRFRVRILPVLGTMPGLFGLNMANHVVLEIANPKLVPEYVLGRFGLKFYDTPLQGLLGQLQRLGYGEVRVPWNLEDIMFLVEEVFRGKSVISGSTNRINLSMWAKGAGYDRDNIVVMTKEEQRKHEDLVLKKGMSVEEVYRKSVCDLAESRLHDVKWYEHYR
;
A
#
# COMPACT_ATOMS: atom_id res chain seq x y z
N MET A 1 24.05 -5.88 4.81
CA MET A 1 23.33 -4.89 3.98
C MET A 1 24.27 -3.84 3.41
N GLU A 2 24.80 -2.89 4.18
CA GLU A 2 25.68 -1.83 3.65
C GLU A 2 26.88 -2.35 2.84
N PHE A 3 27.61 -3.33 3.38
CA PHE A 3 28.75 -3.93 2.71
C PHE A 3 28.38 -4.49 1.34
N CYS A 4 27.35 -5.33 1.27
CA CYS A 4 26.88 -5.92 0.02
C CYS A 4 26.44 -4.85 -0.99
N TYR A 5 25.70 -3.83 -0.53
CA TYR A 5 25.23 -2.74 -1.39
C TYR A 5 26.39 -1.96 -2.04
N ARG A 6 27.44 -1.64 -1.26
CA ARG A 6 28.61 -0.91 -1.77
C ARG A 6 29.50 -1.73 -2.71
N ASN A 7 29.47 -3.05 -2.58
CA ASN A 7 30.24 -3.96 -3.42
C ASN A 7 29.39 -4.52 -4.59
N GLU A 8 28.21 -3.95 -4.85
CA GLU A 8 27.30 -4.39 -5.92
C GLU A 8 26.91 -5.87 -5.83
N ILE A 9 26.91 -6.42 -4.61
CA ILE A 9 26.50 -7.79 -4.33
C ILE A 9 24.98 -7.79 -4.18
N LYS A 10 24.31 -8.49 -5.10
CA LYS A 10 22.86 -8.74 -5.05
C LYS A 10 22.46 -9.31 -3.70
N LEU A 11 21.44 -8.72 -3.08
CA LEU A 11 21.01 -9.07 -1.75
C LEU A 11 19.50 -8.94 -1.58
N ILE A 12 18.94 -9.86 -0.80
CA ILE A 12 17.59 -9.76 -0.24
C ILE A 12 17.69 -9.95 1.28
N SER A 13 16.98 -9.15 2.06
CA SER A 13 17.03 -9.20 3.53
C SER A 13 15.67 -9.53 4.14
N SER A 14 15.67 -10.44 5.12
CA SER A 14 14.50 -10.68 5.96
C SER A 14 14.38 -9.60 7.03
N MET A 15 13.19 -9.05 7.22
CA MET A 15 12.88 -8.13 8.32
C MET A 15 12.19 -8.87 9.48
N GLY A 16 11.49 -8.16 10.37
CA GLY A 16 10.93 -8.77 11.59
C GLY A 16 9.72 -9.65 11.27
N ALA A 17 9.77 -10.95 11.60
CA ALA A 17 8.64 -11.89 11.49
C ALA A 17 7.87 -12.07 12.81
N ALA A 18 8.31 -11.44 13.89
CA ALA A 18 7.70 -11.57 15.21
C ALA A 18 6.39 -10.80 15.32
N CYS A 19 5.49 -11.29 16.19
CA CYS A 19 4.17 -10.71 16.48
C CYS A 19 3.30 -10.47 15.25
N LYS A 20 3.39 -11.40 14.29
CA LYS A 20 2.64 -11.40 13.03
C LYS A 20 1.94 -12.74 12.88
N GLY A 21 0.74 -12.73 12.33
CA GLY A 21 -0.08 -13.92 12.14
C GLY A 21 -0.63 -14.07 10.74
N ASP A 22 -0.68 -13.00 9.94
CA ASP A 22 -1.29 -13.04 8.61
C ASP A 22 -0.24 -13.39 7.53
N PRO A 23 -0.33 -14.59 6.91
CA PRO A 23 0.58 -14.99 5.84
C PRO A 23 0.40 -14.17 4.56
N SER A 24 -0.80 -13.63 4.30
CA SER A 24 -1.11 -12.86 3.08
C SER A 24 -0.53 -11.44 3.10
N SER A 25 -0.21 -10.95 4.30
CA SER A 25 0.45 -9.67 4.53
C SER A 25 1.97 -9.70 4.29
N VAL A 26 2.57 -10.87 4.04
CA VAL A 26 4.00 -10.98 3.71
C VAL A 26 4.25 -10.48 2.30
N ARG A 27 5.15 -9.50 2.17
CA ARG A 27 5.47 -8.84 0.90
C ARG A 27 6.98 -8.65 0.76
N ILE A 28 7.43 -8.64 -0.49
CA ILE A 28 8.78 -8.21 -0.86
C ILE A 28 8.66 -6.78 -1.38
N CYS A 29 9.54 -5.87 -0.99
CA CYS A 29 9.61 -4.53 -1.60
C CYS A 29 10.99 -3.91 -1.37
N ASP A 30 11.23 -2.73 -1.93
CA ASP A 30 12.40 -1.94 -1.56
C ASP A 30 12.34 -1.50 -0.09
N ILE A 31 13.48 -1.46 0.59
CA ILE A 31 13.59 -1.02 1.98
C ILE A 31 12.94 0.34 2.24
N SER A 32 12.96 1.25 1.25
CA SER A 32 12.33 2.57 1.33
C SER A 32 10.81 2.50 1.52
N GLN A 33 10.18 1.43 1.02
CA GLN A 33 8.72 1.25 1.00
C GLN A 33 8.20 0.36 2.13
N SER A 34 9.07 -0.23 2.95
CA SER A 34 8.62 -1.12 4.03
C SER A 34 7.72 -0.39 5.06
N LEU A 35 6.66 -1.04 5.54
CA LEU A 35 5.68 -0.45 6.46
C LEU A 35 5.56 -1.31 7.72
N GLU A 36 5.04 -0.71 8.80
CA GLU A 36 4.58 -1.42 10.01
C GLU A 36 5.56 -2.44 10.64
N ASP A 37 6.87 -2.24 10.46
CA ASP A 37 7.91 -3.06 11.10
C ASP A 37 8.99 -2.21 11.77
N SER A 38 9.23 -2.50 13.05
CA SER A 38 10.22 -1.83 13.89
C SER A 38 11.66 -2.15 13.46
N LEU A 39 11.91 -3.37 12.97
CA LEU A 39 13.24 -3.78 12.50
C LEU A 39 13.57 -3.06 11.20
N SER A 40 12.67 -3.11 10.21
CA SER A 40 12.85 -2.39 8.95
C SER A 40 13.01 -0.87 9.15
N ARG A 41 12.23 -0.27 10.06
CA ARG A 41 12.37 1.15 10.45
C ARG A 41 13.76 1.45 11.02
N THR A 42 14.28 0.58 11.87
CA THR A 42 15.62 0.75 12.47
C THR A 42 16.72 0.59 11.42
N CYS A 43 16.61 -0.42 10.55
CA CYS A 43 17.53 -0.64 9.44
C CYS A 43 17.58 0.57 8.51
N ARG A 44 16.43 1.10 8.08
CA ARG A 44 16.34 2.35 7.30
C ARG A 44 17.02 3.53 7.99
N ARG A 45 16.75 3.75 9.28
CA ARG A 45 17.34 4.87 10.04
C ARG A 45 18.86 4.77 10.12
N LYS A 46 19.42 3.57 10.12
CA LYS A 46 20.88 3.33 10.11
C LYS A 46 21.49 3.43 8.71
N LEU A 47 20.74 3.08 7.66
CA LEU A 47 21.21 3.10 6.27
C LEU A 47 21.11 4.50 5.63
N LYS A 48 20.10 5.29 6.01
CA LYS A 48 19.88 6.64 5.45
C LYS A 48 21.08 7.60 5.65
N PRO A 49 21.72 7.71 6.83
CA PRO A 49 22.92 8.52 7.01
C PRO A 49 24.13 8.04 6.19
N LYS A 50 24.10 6.79 5.73
CA LYS A 50 25.16 6.17 4.93
C LYS A 50 24.95 6.33 3.43
N GLY A 51 23.95 7.12 3.02
CA GLY A 51 23.59 7.37 1.62
C GLY A 51 22.73 6.27 0.98
N ILE A 52 22.28 5.28 1.75
CA ILE A 52 21.53 4.14 1.23
C ILE A 52 20.05 4.33 1.59
N SER A 53 19.28 4.88 0.65
CA SER A 53 17.83 5.10 0.80
C SER A 53 16.97 4.05 0.12
N ASN A 54 17.49 3.42 -0.94
CA ASN A 54 16.79 2.55 -1.88
C ASN A 54 17.77 1.60 -2.59
N GLY A 55 17.24 0.60 -3.29
CA GLY A 55 18.00 -0.43 -4.01
C GLY A 55 18.27 -1.68 -3.19
N ILE A 56 17.53 -1.92 -2.11
CA ILE A 56 17.65 -3.13 -1.29
C ILE A 56 16.28 -3.78 -1.17
N GLN A 57 16.14 -4.97 -1.73
CA GLN A 57 14.93 -5.79 -1.59
C GLN A 57 14.86 -6.36 -0.17
N VAL A 58 13.69 -6.21 0.46
CA VAL A 58 13.42 -6.71 1.80
C VAL A 58 12.10 -7.47 1.83
N VAL A 59 12.06 -8.54 2.62
CA VAL A 59 10.81 -9.25 2.95
C VAL A 59 10.32 -8.77 4.30
N PHE A 60 9.10 -8.28 4.34
CA PHE A 60 8.45 -7.76 5.54
C PHE A 60 6.97 -8.14 5.53
N SER A 61 6.24 -7.79 6.59
CA SER A 61 4.77 -7.91 6.60
C SER A 61 4.16 -6.53 6.78
N THR A 62 3.08 -6.27 6.04
CA THR A 62 2.26 -5.05 6.16
C THR A 62 1.28 -5.09 7.33
N GLU A 63 1.19 -6.23 8.03
CA GLU A 63 0.35 -6.40 9.20
C GLU A 63 0.77 -5.43 10.31
N LYS A 64 -0.20 -4.67 10.84
CA LYS A 64 0.00 -3.91 12.07
C LYS A 64 0.00 -4.90 13.24
N PRO A 65 1.01 -4.88 14.11
CA PRO A 65 1.00 -5.76 15.26
C PRO A 65 -0.24 -5.44 16.12
N PRO A 66 -1.02 -6.46 16.55
CA PRO A 66 -2.34 -6.29 17.15
C PRO A 66 -2.38 -5.46 18.44
N ASN A 67 -1.22 -5.19 19.05
CA ASN A 67 -1.09 -4.41 20.28
C ASN A 67 -0.49 -3.00 20.06
N ALA A 68 -0.58 -2.44 18.84
CA ALA A 68 -0.03 -1.12 18.50
C ALA A 68 -0.98 0.07 18.76
N ASP A 69 -2.19 -0.17 19.28
CA ASP A 69 -3.14 0.90 19.54
C ASP A 69 -2.65 1.82 20.66
N SER A 70 -2.40 3.07 20.25
CA SER A 70 -1.68 4.11 20.97
C SER A 70 -2.46 4.83 22.08
N ASN A 71 -3.55 4.26 22.59
CA ASN A 71 -4.41 4.92 23.58
C ASN A 71 -4.40 4.28 24.98
N SER A 72 -3.65 3.21 25.21
CA SER A 72 -3.36 2.76 26.57
C SER A 72 -2.15 3.51 27.11
N GLY A 73 -2.37 4.45 28.05
CA GLY A 73 -1.36 5.31 28.68
C GLY A 73 -0.33 4.61 29.57
N SER A 74 -0.03 3.33 29.33
CA SER A 74 1.16 2.66 29.85
C SER A 74 2.03 2.28 28.65
N GLY A 75 3.35 2.22 28.79
CA GLY A 75 4.28 1.90 27.69
C GLY A 75 4.18 0.47 27.10
N SER A 76 2.97 -0.10 27.11
CA SER A 76 2.54 -1.45 26.76
C SER A 76 1.90 -1.57 25.37
N GLY A 77 1.89 -0.51 24.56
CA GLY A 77 1.53 -0.56 23.12
C GLY A 77 2.66 -1.07 22.20
N LYS A 78 3.65 -1.75 22.76
CA LYS A 78 4.75 -2.38 22.02
C LYS A 78 4.61 -3.87 22.21
N ALA A 79 4.79 -4.64 21.13
CA ALA A 79 4.95 -6.10 21.15
C ALA A 79 5.61 -6.55 22.46
N SER A 80 4.79 -7.03 23.38
CA SER A 80 5.21 -7.26 24.75
C SER A 80 6.05 -8.53 24.76
N LEU A 81 7.14 -8.45 25.50
CA LEU A 81 7.93 -9.62 25.80
C LEU A 81 7.09 -10.59 26.62
N MET A 82 7.20 -11.88 26.33
CA MET A 82 6.61 -12.86 27.22
C MET A 82 7.21 -12.71 28.62
N PRO A 83 6.37 -12.72 29.68
CA PRO A 83 6.86 -12.75 31.05
C PRO A 83 7.65 -14.06 31.24
N LEU A 84 8.75 -13.97 31.98
CA LEU A 84 9.53 -15.14 32.39
C LEU A 84 8.77 -15.89 33.49
N ALA A 85 9.05 -17.18 33.63
CA ALA A 85 8.54 -17.94 34.76
C ALA A 85 9.02 -17.30 36.07
N GLU A 86 8.15 -17.23 37.08
CA GLU A 86 8.45 -16.58 38.37
C GLU A 86 9.70 -17.17 39.04
N GLU A 87 9.96 -18.46 38.82
CA GLU A 87 11.15 -19.18 39.31
C GLU A 87 12.48 -18.68 38.71
N GLU A 88 12.47 -18.22 37.46
CA GLU A 88 13.65 -17.64 36.80
C GLU A 88 13.85 -16.17 37.17
N PHE A 89 12.76 -15.47 37.48
CA PHE A 89 12.79 -14.09 37.95
C PHE A 89 13.43 -13.96 39.34
N LEU A 90 13.18 -14.95 40.21
CA LEU A 90 13.71 -15.00 41.58
C LEU A 90 15.22 -15.31 41.67
N LYS A 91 15.81 -15.93 40.64
CA LYS A 91 17.23 -16.34 40.64
C LYS A 91 18.22 -15.18 40.43
N GLY A 92 17.75 -14.00 40.01
CA GLY A 92 18.59 -12.82 39.81
C GLY A 92 19.47 -12.88 38.55
N ASN A 93 19.78 -11.69 37.99
CA ASN A 93 20.46 -11.43 36.71
C ASN A 93 19.91 -12.16 35.47
N VAL A 94 18.70 -11.74 35.07
CA VAL A 94 18.00 -12.15 33.84
C VAL A 94 18.83 -11.96 32.56
N ASP A 95 19.81 -11.06 32.55
CA ASP A 95 20.67 -10.82 31.37
C ASP A 95 21.79 -11.87 31.19
N GLU A 96 22.08 -12.69 32.22
CA GLU A 96 23.13 -13.74 32.19
C GLU A 96 22.58 -15.11 31.78
N LEU A 97 21.26 -15.28 31.68
CA LEU A 97 20.61 -16.51 31.20
C LEU A 97 20.69 -16.69 29.67
N GLY A 98 21.24 -15.70 28.95
CA GLY A 98 21.50 -15.81 27.52
C GLY A 98 22.66 -16.78 27.26
N VAL A 99 22.45 -17.77 26.38
CA VAL A 99 23.48 -18.75 25.93
C VAL A 99 24.74 -18.06 25.38
N LEU A 100 24.62 -16.81 24.94
CA LEU A 100 25.71 -15.98 24.43
C LEU A 100 25.60 -14.55 24.98
N ASN A 101 26.75 -13.91 25.21
CA ASN A 101 26.82 -12.50 25.59
C ASN A 101 26.02 -11.63 24.61
N ARG A 102 25.05 -10.86 25.13
CA ARG A 102 24.10 -9.98 24.40
C ARG A 102 22.86 -10.65 23.76
N PHE A 103 22.61 -11.93 24.00
CA PHE A 103 21.31 -12.51 23.63
C PHE A 103 20.23 -12.09 24.63
N ARG A 104 19.10 -11.60 24.11
CA ARG A 104 17.95 -11.24 24.95
C ARG A 104 17.23 -12.53 25.36
N VAL A 105 17.06 -12.72 26.66
CA VAL A 105 16.34 -13.88 27.24
C VAL A 105 14.85 -13.82 26.95
N ARG A 106 14.29 -12.61 26.81
CA ARG A 106 12.89 -12.39 26.47
C ARG A 106 12.68 -12.37 24.95
N ILE A 107 11.92 -13.33 24.45
CA ILE A 107 11.63 -13.53 23.02
C ILE A 107 10.30 -12.85 22.68
N LEU A 108 10.23 -12.16 21.54
CA LEU A 108 8.95 -11.74 20.98
C LEU A 108 8.24 -12.98 20.44
N PRO A 109 6.94 -13.19 20.72
CA PRO A 109 6.24 -14.38 20.23
C PRO A 109 6.27 -14.42 18.70
N VAL A 110 6.61 -15.59 18.15
CA VAL A 110 6.67 -15.83 16.71
C VAL A 110 5.79 -17.04 16.40
N LEU A 111 4.87 -16.87 15.46
CA LEU A 111 4.14 -18.00 14.90
C LEU A 111 5.10 -18.77 13.97
N GLY A 112 5.30 -20.07 14.21
CA GLY A 112 6.32 -20.87 13.51
C GLY A 112 6.21 -20.87 11.98
N THR A 113 5.00 -20.67 11.44
CA THR A 113 4.76 -20.54 9.99
C THR A 113 5.35 -19.26 9.40
N MET A 114 5.44 -18.18 10.18
CA MET A 114 5.85 -16.86 9.67
C MET A 114 7.32 -16.81 9.23
N PRO A 115 8.32 -17.26 10.02
CA PRO A 115 9.69 -17.36 9.54
C PRO A 115 9.82 -18.27 8.32
N GLY A 116 9.08 -19.36 8.27
CA GLY A 116 9.03 -20.27 7.11
C GLY A 116 8.56 -19.56 5.85
N LEU A 117 7.47 -18.79 5.94
CA LEU A 117 6.94 -17.99 4.84
C LEU A 117 7.92 -16.90 4.39
N PHE A 118 8.58 -16.20 5.32
CA PHE A 118 9.59 -15.21 4.98
C PHE A 118 10.75 -15.85 4.21
N GLY A 119 11.24 -17.00 4.68
CA GLY A 119 12.29 -17.77 4.02
C GLY A 119 11.88 -18.26 2.63
N LEU A 120 10.67 -18.80 2.48
CA LEU A 120 10.13 -19.23 1.19
C LEU A 120 9.99 -18.09 0.20
N ASN A 121 9.50 -16.92 0.64
CA ASN A 121 9.41 -15.72 -0.20
C ASN A 121 10.80 -15.27 -0.68
N MET A 122 11.80 -15.26 0.22
CA MET A 122 13.18 -14.95 -0.16
C MET A 122 13.76 -15.95 -1.14
N ALA A 123 13.59 -17.25 -0.87
CA ALA A 123 14.09 -18.32 -1.74
C ALA A 123 13.46 -18.22 -3.13
N ASN A 124 12.13 -18.00 -3.20
CA ASN A 124 11.42 -17.83 -4.46
C ASN A 124 11.94 -16.62 -5.26
N HIS A 125 12.17 -15.48 -4.59
CA HIS A 125 12.76 -14.30 -5.24
C HIS A 125 14.14 -14.59 -5.84
N VAL A 126 15.02 -15.24 -5.07
CA VAL A 126 16.38 -15.59 -5.51
C VAL A 126 16.33 -16.60 -6.67
N VAL A 127 15.47 -17.62 -6.60
CA VAL A 127 15.31 -18.61 -7.67
C VAL A 127 14.83 -17.95 -8.96
N LEU A 128 13.84 -17.05 -8.89
CA LEU A 128 13.36 -16.30 -10.06
C LEU A 128 14.45 -15.40 -10.64
N GLU A 129 15.22 -14.71 -9.79
CA GLU A 129 16.30 -13.83 -10.24
C GLU A 129 17.43 -14.60 -10.93
N ILE A 130 17.77 -15.80 -10.43
CA ILE A 130 18.78 -16.67 -11.04
C ILE A 130 18.26 -17.29 -12.34
N ALA A 131 17.01 -17.76 -12.36
CA ALA A 131 16.43 -18.41 -13.53
C ALA A 131 16.27 -17.46 -14.71
N ASN A 132 15.60 -16.32 -14.50
CA ASN A 132 15.47 -15.26 -15.48
C ASN A 132 14.96 -13.98 -14.79
N PRO A 133 15.74 -12.89 -14.77
CA PRO A 133 15.34 -11.63 -14.14
C PRO A 133 13.99 -11.06 -14.63
N LYS A 134 13.56 -11.40 -15.86
CA LYS A 134 12.25 -10.98 -16.40
C LYS A 134 11.06 -11.70 -15.76
N LEU A 135 11.29 -12.80 -15.04
CA LEU A 135 10.24 -13.55 -14.32
C LEU A 135 10.03 -13.01 -12.90
N VAL A 136 10.93 -12.18 -12.40
CA VAL A 136 10.76 -11.54 -11.08
C VAL A 136 9.54 -10.62 -11.18
N PRO A 137 8.48 -10.85 -10.39
CA PRO A 137 7.31 -10.01 -10.44
C PRO A 137 7.67 -8.60 -9.98
N GLU A 138 7.03 -7.59 -10.57
CA GLU A 138 7.11 -6.24 -10.06
C GLU A 138 6.40 -6.21 -8.70
N TYR A 139 7.19 -6.09 -7.63
CA TYR A 139 6.65 -6.03 -6.28
C TYR A 139 6.02 -4.67 -6.00
N VAL A 140 4.82 -4.47 -6.53
CA VAL A 140 4.02 -3.29 -6.25
C VAL A 140 3.38 -3.50 -4.88
N LEU A 141 3.73 -2.65 -3.92
CA LEU A 141 2.93 -2.44 -2.73
C LEU A 141 1.58 -1.90 -3.21
N GLY A 142 0.60 -2.80 -3.37
CA GLY A 142 -0.79 -2.41 -3.50
C GLY A 142 -1.09 -1.45 -2.36
N ARG A 143 -1.58 -0.26 -2.72
CA ARG A 143 -1.70 0.89 -1.81
C ARG A 143 -2.90 0.68 -0.88
N PHE A 144 -2.88 -0.38 -0.09
CA PHE A 144 -3.97 -0.81 0.75
C PHE A 144 -3.89 -0.17 2.13
N GLY A 145 -4.16 1.13 2.17
CA GLY A 145 -4.65 1.76 3.38
C GLY A 145 -5.96 2.47 3.05
N LEU A 146 -6.91 2.52 3.99
CA LEU A 146 -8.15 3.32 3.81
C LEU A 146 -7.85 4.74 3.31
N LYS A 147 -6.72 5.32 3.74
CA LYS A 147 -6.19 6.63 3.30
C LYS A 147 -5.87 6.74 1.80
N PHE A 148 -5.71 5.62 1.10
CA PHE A 148 -5.49 5.63 -0.34
C PHE A 148 -6.75 6.05 -1.09
N TYR A 149 -7.94 5.64 -0.64
CA TYR A 149 -9.22 6.00 -1.26
C TYR A 149 -9.72 7.37 -0.80
N ASP A 150 -9.27 7.86 0.36
CA ASP A 150 -9.51 9.24 0.79
C ASP A 150 -8.94 10.26 -0.21
N THR A 151 -7.78 9.96 -0.81
CA THR A 151 -7.12 10.91 -1.73
C THR A 151 -7.92 11.14 -3.03
N PRO A 152 -8.38 10.10 -3.75
CA PRO A 152 -9.30 10.24 -4.87
C PRO A 152 -10.60 10.93 -4.51
N LEU A 153 -11.20 10.62 -3.35
CA LEU A 153 -12.44 11.26 -2.90
C LEU A 153 -12.26 12.77 -2.67
N GLN A 154 -11.22 13.15 -1.93
CA GLN A 154 -10.88 14.57 -1.72
C GLN A 154 -10.54 15.27 -3.04
N GLY A 155 -9.93 14.55 -3.98
CA GLY A 155 -9.67 15.02 -5.34
C GLY A 155 -10.96 15.36 -6.10
N LEU A 156 -11.99 14.52 -5.99
CA LEU A 156 -13.31 14.74 -6.59
C LEU A 156 -14.06 15.89 -5.91
N LEU A 157 -14.13 15.89 -4.57
CA LEU A 157 -14.78 16.96 -3.80
C LEU A 157 -14.19 18.34 -4.13
N GLY A 158 -12.86 18.42 -4.20
CA GLY A 158 -12.18 19.66 -4.60
C GLY A 158 -12.47 20.06 -6.05
N GLN A 159 -12.68 19.10 -6.97
CA GLN A 159 -13.09 19.40 -8.34
C GLN A 159 -14.53 19.95 -8.39
N LEU A 160 -15.45 19.35 -7.66
CA LEU A 160 -16.85 19.79 -7.59
C LEU A 160 -16.97 21.22 -7.04
N GLN A 161 -16.23 21.52 -5.97
CA GLN A 161 -16.18 22.86 -5.39
C GLN A 161 -15.65 23.91 -6.38
N ARG A 162 -14.61 23.57 -7.17
CA ARG A 162 -14.07 24.47 -8.21
C ARG A 162 -15.04 24.71 -9.37
N LEU A 163 -15.95 23.78 -9.61
CA LEU A 163 -16.96 23.89 -10.67
C LEU A 163 -18.24 24.60 -10.21
N GLY A 164 -18.31 25.03 -8.95
CA GLY A 164 -19.43 25.81 -8.42
C GLY A 164 -20.62 24.97 -7.96
N TYR A 165 -20.49 23.64 -7.92
CA TYR A 165 -21.39 22.80 -7.13
C TYR A 165 -20.98 23.02 -5.66
N GLY A 166 -21.84 23.64 -4.82
CA GLY A 166 -21.51 24.15 -3.48
C GLY A 166 -20.99 23.13 -2.44
N GLU A 167 -21.60 23.05 -1.26
CA GLU A 167 -21.29 21.95 -0.32
C GLU A 167 -21.86 20.63 -0.86
N VAL A 168 -21.11 19.97 -1.74
CA VAL A 168 -21.50 18.66 -2.28
C VAL A 168 -21.13 17.59 -1.28
N ARG A 169 -22.13 17.12 -0.52
CA ARG A 169 -22.05 15.80 0.13
C ARG A 169 -22.33 14.75 -0.91
N VAL A 170 -21.27 14.15 -1.43
CA VAL A 170 -21.38 12.96 -2.28
C VAL A 170 -21.89 11.82 -1.37
N PRO A 171 -23.00 11.13 -1.69
CA PRO A 171 -23.60 10.10 -0.84
C PRO A 171 -22.85 8.76 -0.96
N TRP A 172 -21.52 8.79 -0.98
CA TRP A 172 -20.70 7.62 -1.25
C TRP A 172 -20.02 7.12 0.00
N ASN A 173 -20.12 5.82 0.22
CA ASN A 173 -19.37 5.12 1.24
C ASN A 173 -17.98 4.73 0.72
N LEU A 174 -17.06 4.40 1.63
CA LEU A 174 -15.72 3.93 1.27
C LEU A 174 -15.76 2.71 0.33
N GLU A 175 -16.72 1.81 0.57
CA GLU A 175 -16.96 0.62 -0.26
C GLU A 175 -17.31 0.98 -1.71
N ASP A 176 -18.03 2.07 -1.93
CA ASP A 176 -18.40 2.53 -3.28
C ASP A 176 -17.17 2.99 -4.06
N ILE A 177 -16.26 3.68 -3.36
CA ILE A 177 -15.02 4.18 -3.94
C ILE A 177 -14.07 3.01 -4.24
N MET A 178 -13.99 2.04 -3.33
CA MET A 178 -13.23 0.81 -3.55
C MET A 178 -13.77 0.04 -4.75
N PHE A 179 -15.09 -0.13 -4.85
CA PHE A 179 -15.73 -0.79 -5.98
C PHE A 179 -15.42 -0.09 -7.30
N LEU A 180 -15.57 1.24 -7.38
CA LEU A 180 -15.23 2.00 -8.59
C LEU A 180 -13.75 1.85 -8.95
N VAL A 181 -12.84 2.09 -8.00
CA VAL A 181 -11.40 2.07 -8.29
C VAL A 181 -10.90 0.67 -8.61
N GLU A 182 -11.33 -0.37 -7.90
CA GLU A 182 -10.77 -1.72 -7.99
C GLU A 182 -11.53 -2.63 -8.95
N GLU A 183 -12.85 -2.69 -8.85
CA GLU A 183 -13.63 -3.63 -9.67
C GLU A 183 -13.89 -3.07 -11.06
N VAL A 184 -14.35 -1.82 -11.14
CA VAL A 184 -14.70 -1.19 -12.42
C VAL A 184 -13.45 -0.78 -13.19
N PHE A 185 -12.56 -0.01 -12.56
CA PHE A 185 -11.39 0.58 -13.22
C PHE A 185 -10.07 -0.16 -12.95
N ARG A 186 -10.05 -1.22 -12.14
CA ARG A 186 -8.88 -2.10 -11.92
C ARG A 186 -7.61 -1.36 -11.49
N GLY A 187 -7.77 -0.26 -10.78
CA GLY A 187 -6.69 0.61 -10.30
C GLY A 187 -5.91 1.29 -11.43
N LYS A 188 -6.50 1.47 -12.62
CA LYS A 188 -5.84 2.10 -13.77
C LYS A 188 -6.60 3.34 -14.24
N SER A 189 -5.87 4.33 -14.73
CA SER A 189 -6.46 5.46 -15.44
C SER A 189 -7.15 5.00 -16.72
N VAL A 190 -8.34 5.52 -16.99
CA VAL A 190 -9.09 5.28 -18.24
C VAL A 190 -8.35 5.81 -19.46
N ILE A 191 -7.55 6.88 -19.29
CA ILE A 191 -6.88 7.57 -20.40
C ILE A 191 -5.52 6.93 -20.71
N SER A 192 -4.65 6.80 -19.70
CA SER A 192 -3.28 6.33 -19.89
C SER A 192 -3.03 4.89 -19.43
N GLY A 193 -3.97 4.26 -18.72
CA GLY A 193 -3.73 2.97 -18.07
C GLY A 193 -2.74 3.02 -16.90
N SER A 194 -2.26 4.21 -16.54
CA SER A 194 -1.29 4.40 -15.45
C SER A 194 -1.95 4.17 -14.10
N THR A 195 -1.21 3.56 -13.18
CA THR A 195 -1.61 3.35 -11.78
C THR A 195 -1.08 4.47 -10.88
N ASN A 196 -0.33 5.45 -11.41
CA ASN A 196 0.34 6.46 -10.60
C ASN A 196 -0.59 7.64 -10.25
N ARG A 197 -0.71 7.99 -8.96
CA ARG A 197 -1.50 9.14 -8.45
C ARG A 197 -2.92 9.20 -9.02
N ILE A 198 -3.66 8.13 -8.79
CA ILE A 198 -5.05 7.97 -9.20
C ILE A 198 -5.95 8.95 -8.43
N ASN A 199 -6.91 9.54 -9.14
CA ASN A 199 -7.97 10.41 -8.65
C ASN A 199 -9.29 10.08 -9.37
N LEU A 200 -10.40 10.50 -8.76
CA LEU A 200 -11.73 10.43 -9.35
C LEU A 200 -12.08 11.77 -10.01
N SER A 201 -12.74 11.73 -11.15
CA SER A 201 -13.19 12.91 -11.89
C SER A 201 -14.55 12.65 -12.53
N MET A 202 -15.35 13.71 -12.66
CA MET A 202 -16.53 13.66 -13.54
C MET A 202 -16.11 13.51 -14.99
N TRP A 203 -16.81 12.66 -15.74
CA TRP A 203 -16.57 12.39 -17.15
C TRP A 203 -17.17 13.46 -18.04
N ALA A 204 -18.47 13.73 -17.90
CA ALA A 204 -19.21 14.74 -18.66
C ALA A 204 -19.85 15.80 -17.75
N LYS A 205 -19.95 17.05 -18.22
CA LYS A 205 -20.54 18.16 -17.44
C LYS A 205 -22.05 18.04 -17.23
N GLY A 206 -22.77 17.40 -18.17
CA GLY A 206 -24.23 17.38 -18.20
C GLY A 206 -24.90 16.31 -17.34
N ALA A 207 -24.17 15.27 -16.93
CA ALA A 207 -24.74 14.08 -16.28
C ALA A 207 -24.64 14.08 -14.74
N GLY A 208 -24.34 15.22 -14.12
CA GLY A 208 -24.26 15.35 -12.66
C GLY A 208 -23.03 14.65 -12.06
N TYR A 209 -23.07 14.37 -10.75
CA TYR A 209 -22.00 13.67 -10.01
C TYR A 209 -22.41 12.25 -9.58
N ASP A 210 -23.33 11.65 -10.33
CA ASP A 210 -23.74 10.26 -10.12
C ASP A 210 -22.62 9.29 -10.48
N ARG A 211 -22.70 8.06 -9.95
CA ARG A 211 -21.66 7.02 -10.12
C ARG A 211 -21.42 6.69 -11.60
N ASP A 212 -22.47 6.77 -12.39
CA ASP A 212 -22.49 6.54 -13.84
C ASP A 212 -21.75 7.59 -14.67
N ASN A 213 -21.28 8.66 -14.02
CA ASN A 213 -20.56 9.75 -14.68
C ASN A 213 -19.18 9.99 -14.06
N ILE A 214 -18.65 9.04 -13.27
CA ILE A 214 -17.37 9.22 -12.60
C ILE A 214 -16.37 8.18 -13.08
N VAL A 215 -15.20 8.70 -13.46
CA VAL A 215 -14.11 7.93 -14.04
C VAL A 215 -12.83 8.10 -13.21
N VAL A 216 -12.00 7.07 -13.31
CA VAL A 216 -10.69 7.03 -12.66
C VAL A 216 -9.61 7.53 -13.61
N MET A 217 -8.85 8.53 -13.19
CA MET A 217 -7.74 9.10 -13.98
C MET A 217 -6.60 9.58 -13.09
N THR A 218 -5.44 9.90 -13.66
CA THR A 218 -4.34 10.46 -12.88
C THR A 218 -4.62 11.92 -12.49
N LYS A 219 -3.98 12.41 -11.42
CA LYS A 219 -4.13 13.81 -10.98
C LYS A 219 -3.75 14.85 -12.06
N GLU A 220 -2.81 14.50 -12.95
CA GLU A 220 -2.40 15.38 -14.06
C GLU A 220 -3.45 15.38 -15.17
N GLU A 221 -4.01 14.21 -15.50
CA GLU A 221 -5.12 14.08 -16.45
C GLU A 221 -6.38 14.78 -15.94
N GLN A 222 -6.69 14.66 -14.64
CA GLN A 222 -7.82 15.34 -14.02
C GLN A 222 -7.79 16.85 -14.24
N ARG A 223 -6.61 17.48 -14.12
CA ARG A 223 -6.46 18.92 -14.35
C ARG A 223 -6.74 19.28 -15.81
N LYS A 224 -6.18 18.51 -16.75
CA LYS A 224 -6.40 18.73 -18.19
C LYS A 224 -7.87 18.53 -18.57
N HIS A 225 -8.49 17.48 -18.02
CA HIS A 225 -9.91 17.18 -18.22
C HIS A 225 -10.82 18.28 -17.67
N GLU A 226 -10.52 18.77 -16.46
CA GLU A 226 -11.26 19.88 -15.84
C GLU A 226 -11.21 21.15 -16.72
N ASP A 227 -10.04 21.49 -17.27
CA ASP A 227 -9.88 22.70 -18.07
C ASP A 227 -10.50 22.58 -19.47
N LEU A 228 -10.42 21.42 -20.12
CA LEU A 228 -10.92 21.21 -21.48
C LEU A 228 -12.41 20.86 -21.52
N VAL A 229 -12.85 19.89 -20.71
CA VAL A 229 -14.21 19.34 -20.79
C VAL A 229 -15.14 20.10 -19.84
N LEU A 230 -14.74 20.29 -18.58
CA LEU A 230 -15.68 20.81 -17.56
C LEU A 230 -15.80 22.35 -17.58
N LYS A 231 -14.68 23.08 -17.77
CA LYS A 231 -14.67 24.55 -17.86
C LYS A 231 -15.00 25.05 -19.26
N LYS A 232 -14.28 24.59 -20.29
CA LYS A 232 -14.48 25.03 -21.69
C LYS A 232 -15.69 24.38 -22.37
N GLY A 233 -16.22 23.28 -21.83
CA GLY A 233 -17.43 22.64 -22.36
C GLY A 233 -17.20 21.86 -23.66
N MET A 234 -15.96 21.46 -23.96
CA MET A 234 -15.68 20.61 -25.13
C MET A 234 -16.29 19.22 -24.94
N SER A 235 -16.72 18.60 -26.03
CA SER A 235 -17.23 17.23 -25.98
C SER A 235 -16.09 16.25 -25.69
N VAL A 236 -16.39 15.15 -25.01
CA VAL A 236 -15.35 14.19 -24.59
C VAL A 236 -14.73 13.47 -25.80
N GLU A 237 -15.52 13.33 -26.87
CA GLU A 237 -15.15 12.78 -28.18
C GLU A 237 -14.17 13.68 -28.96
N GLU A 238 -14.20 15.00 -28.72
CA GLU A 238 -13.23 15.94 -29.32
C GLU A 238 -11.88 15.94 -28.60
N VAL A 239 -11.88 15.63 -27.30
CA VAL A 239 -10.68 15.73 -26.44
C VAL A 239 -9.90 14.41 -26.42
N TYR A 240 -10.58 13.27 -26.44
CA TYR A 240 -9.95 11.95 -26.35
C TYR A 240 -10.15 11.12 -27.61
N ARG A 241 -9.24 10.15 -27.81
CA ARG A 241 -9.37 9.19 -28.91
C ARG A 241 -10.61 8.33 -28.69
N LYS A 242 -11.23 7.90 -29.79
CA LYS A 242 -12.40 6.99 -29.78
C LYS A 242 -12.20 5.76 -28.89
N SER A 243 -11.01 5.15 -28.91
CA SER A 243 -10.68 3.99 -28.07
C SER A 243 -10.79 4.26 -26.55
N VAL A 244 -10.53 5.49 -26.12
CA VAL A 244 -10.63 5.90 -24.71
C VAL A 244 -12.09 6.16 -24.34
N CYS A 245 -12.86 6.78 -25.24
CA CYS A 245 -14.29 6.99 -25.05
C CYS A 245 -15.05 5.66 -24.97
N ASP A 246 -14.80 4.74 -25.91
CA ASP A 246 -15.41 3.40 -25.93
C ASP A 246 -15.09 2.63 -24.62
N LEU A 247 -13.86 2.75 -24.12
CA LEU A 247 -13.45 2.14 -22.85
C LEU A 247 -14.16 2.78 -21.66
N ALA A 248 -14.22 4.12 -21.61
CA ALA A 248 -14.91 4.84 -20.55
C ALA A 248 -16.39 4.46 -20.50
N GLU A 249 -17.08 4.45 -21.65
CA GLU A 249 -18.48 4.08 -21.77
C GLU A 249 -18.74 2.63 -21.37
N SER A 250 -17.89 1.69 -21.79
CA SER A 250 -17.98 0.30 -21.36
C SER A 250 -17.88 0.18 -19.83
N ARG A 251 -16.99 0.94 -19.19
CA ARG A 251 -16.85 0.91 -17.72
C ARG A 251 -18.02 1.56 -17.01
N LEU A 252 -18.54 2.67 -17.53
CA LEU A 252 -19.73 3.32 -16.96
C LEU A 252 -20.99 2.47 -17.16
N HIS A 253 -21.06 1.70 -18.25
CA HIS A 253 -22.10 0.69 -18.43
C HIS A 253 -21.97 -0.45 -17.41
N ASP A 254 -20.75 -0.90 -17.10
CA ASP A 254 -20.52 -1.87 -16.02
C ASP A 254 -21.07 -1.33 -14.69
N VAL A 255 -20.80 -0.07 -14.33
CA VAL A 255 -21.34 0.58 -13.12
C VAL A 255 -22.86 0.48 -13.06
N LYS A 256 -23.56 0.88 -14.14
CA LYS A 256 -25.03 0.80 -14.24
C LYS A 256 -25.56 -0.62 -14.08
N TRP A 257 -24.87 -1.59 -14.67
CA TRP A 257 -25.24 -2.99 -14.56
C TRP A 257 -25.13 -3.50 -13.12
N TYR A 258 -24.09 -3.08 -12.38
CA TYR A 258 -23.92 -3.45 -10.98
C TYR A 258 -24.90 -2.74 -10.04
N GLU A 259 -25.37 -1.53 -10.37
CA GLU A 259 -26.43 -0.87 -9.59
C GLU A 259 -27.76 -1.65 -9.59
N HIS A 260 -28.01 -2.49 -10.60
CA HIS A 260 -29.18 -3.37 -10.63
C HIS A 260 -29.18 -4.46 -9.55
N TYR A 261 -28.02 -4.75 -8.94
CA TYR A 261 -27.85 -5.80 -7.92
C TYR A 261 -27.78 -5.25 -6.50
N ARG A 262 -27.99 -3.94 -6.32
CA ARG A 262 -28.04 -3.25 -5.03
C ARG A 262 -29.48 -2.94 -4.62
#